data_AF-X1EV63-F1
#
_entry.id   AF-X1EV63-F1
#
_cell.length_a   1.000
_cell.length_b   1.000
_cell.length_c   1.000
_cell.angle_alpha   90.00
_cell.angle_beta   90.00
_cell.angle_gamma   90.00
#
_symmetry.space_group_name_H-M   'P 1'
#
loop_
_entity.id
_entity.type
_entity.pdbx_description
1 polymer ?
#
loop_
_entity_poly.entity_id
_entity_poly.type
_entity_poly.pdbx_seq_one_letter_code
_entity_poly.pdbx_strand_id
1 'polypeptide(L)'
;DWEDNFSKTRNDLHRHATSDWIIFLDGHEYVESYSDLQKALSLKTDALTVKIVMENGFAFHFPRIFRNYVKFIHKVHNAPKIRHSKPYDAFVIIHDREHGQSKKATKERASQRYNMVSNLMGNILKRNKKSPRPHFYLGNLNLSESNFKKAIKHFKKSAKYSTEPVAKWFSWFHVGISYNKINKPYRAMRAFLQAEQAQPNRWETAKMMGISFAAMDRPIDALRHFNDSFKINTGKFSLKPIERNDAETWDF
;
A
#
# COMPACT_ATOMS: atom_id res chain seq x y z
N ASP A 1 -21.76 21.76 1.21
CA ASP A 1 -21.85 20.69 2.23
C ASP A 1 -20.93 19.52 1.93
N TRP A 2 -20.42 18.86 2.97
CA TRP A 2 -19.57 17.67 2.86
C TRP A 2 -20.41 16.41 2.61
N GLU A 3 -20.05 15.61 1.60
CA GLU A 3 -20.83 14.43 1.15
C GLU A 3 -20.11 13.07 1.32
N ASP A 4 -19.19 12.96 2.28
CA ASP A 4 -18.40 11.74 2.51
C ASP A 4 -17.64 11.24 1.26
N ASN A 5 -17.18 12.18 0.43
CA ASN A 5 -16.53 11.90 -0.84
C ASN A 5 -15.33 12.84 -1.06
N PHE A 6 -14.16 12.39 -0.59
CA PHE A 6 -12.92 13.15 -0.74
C PHE A 6 -12.59 13.47 -2.20
N SER A 7 -12.91 12.56 -3.14
CA SER A 7 -12.68 12.82 -4.56
C SER A 7 -13.56 13.95 -5.09
N LYS A 8 -14.82 14.05 -4.64
CA LYS A 8 -15.72 15.14 -5.07
C LYS A 8 -15.14 16.48 -4.63
N THR A 9 -14.82 16.62 -3.34
CA THR A 9 -14.22 17.85 -2.79
C THR A 9 -12.91 18.23 -3.50
N ARG A 10 -12.00 17.26 -3.70
CA ARG A 10 -10.75 17.50 -4.45
C ARG A 10 -11.01 17.94 -5.89
N ASN A 11 -11.91 17.25 -6.59
CA ASN A 11 -12.24 17.57 -7.97
C ASN A 11 -12.94 18.92 -8.11
N ASP A 12 -13.74 19.34 -7.12
CA ASP A 12 -14.40 20.65 -7.11
C ASP A 12 -13.37 21.76 -6.88
N LEU A 13 -12.46 21.60 -5.90
CA LEU A 13 -11.32 22.51 -5.71
C LEU A 13 -10.45 22.61 -6.97
N HIS A 14 -10.17 21.48 -7.63
CA HIS A 14 -9.39 21.45 -8.87
C HIS A 14 -10.00 22.26 -10.02
N ARG A 15 -11.32 22.51 -10.05
CA ARG A 15 -11.95 23.29 -11.13
C ARG A 15 -11.48 24.75 -11.14
N HIS A 16 -10.93 25.23 -10.03
CA HIS A 16 -10.41 26.58 -9.90
C HIS A 16 -8.94 26.70 -10.36
N ALA A 17 -8.25 25.58 -10.61
CA ALA A 17 -6.90 25.60 -11.16
C ALA A 17 -6.94 25.98 -12.65
N THR A 18 -6.19 27.01 -13.03
CA THR A 18 -6.13 27.54 -14.41
C THR A 18 -4.94 27.05 -15.21
N SER A 19 -3.93 26.49 -14.55
CA SER A 19 -2.72 25.97 -15.20
C SER A 19 -2.94 24.60 -15.82
N ASP A 20 -2.14 24.26 -16.84
CA ASP A 20 -2.13 22.94 -17.48
C ASP A 20 -1.74 21.80 -16.53
N TRP A 21 -0.87 22.13 -15.58
CA TRP A 21 -0.33 21.23 -14.58
C TRP A 21 -0.78 21.67 -13.19
N ILE A 22 -1.11 20.70 -12.36
CA ILE A 22 -1.46 20.87 -10.95
C ILE A 22 -0.42 20.15 -10.12
N ILE A 23 0.09 20.82 -9.08
CA ILE A 23 0.77 20.18 -7.96
C ILE A 23 -0.21 20.02 -6.79
N PHE A 24 -0.24 18.83 -6.18
CA PHE A 24 -1.10 18.54 -5.04
C PHE A 24 -0.28 18.25 -3.79
N LEU A 25 -0.32 19.17 -2.81
CA LEU A 25 0.31 19.04 -1.49
C LEU A 25 -0.76 18.93 -0.41
N ASP A 26 -0.57 18.04 0.56
CA ASP A 26 -1.34 18.08 1.80
C ASP A 26 -0.81 19.22 2.69
N GLY A 27 -1.62 19.72 3.63
CA GLY A 27 -1.27 20.89 4.45
C GLY A 27 -0.06 20.72 5.40
N HIS A 28 0.55 19.54 5.44
CA HIS A 28 1.77 19.25 6.20
C HIS A 28 2.87 18.76 5.25
N GLU A 29 2.83 19.18 3.99
CA GLU A 29 3.81 18.81 2.97
C GLU A 29 4.42 20.06 2.35
N TYR A 30 5.73 20.04 2.10
CA TYR A 30 6.44 21.09 1.37
C TYR A 30 7.42 20.49 0.37
N VAL A 31 7.79 21.28 -0.64
CA VAL A 31 8.78 20.89 -1.65
C VAL A 31 10.17 21.23 -1.10
N GLU A 32 11.02 20.23 -0.93
CA GLU A 32 12.40 20.42 -0.47
C GLU A 32 13.35 20.70 -1.62
N SER A 33 13.22 19.98 -2.73
CA SER A 33 14.10 20.15 -3.88
C SER A 33 13.42 19.77 -5.20
N TYR A 34 13.89 20.38 -6.28
CA TYR A 34 13.56 20.02 -7.66
C TYR A 34 14.62 20.57 -8.61
N SER A 35 14.77 19.94 -9.78
CA SER A 35 15.65 20.40 -10.86
C SER A 35 15.04 20.04 -12.22
N ASP A 36 15.33 20.81 -13.26
CA ASP A 36 14.84 20.56 -14.63
C ASP A 36 13.30 20.48 -14.75
N LEU A 37 12.55 21.25 -13.94
CA LEU A 37 11.09 21.19 -13.90
C LEU A 37 10.44 21.40 -15.28
N GLN A 38 10.90 22.40 -16.05
CA GLN A 38 10.35 22.65 -17.38
C GLN A 38 10.55 21.47 -18.33
N LYS A 39 11.72 20.82 -18.27
CA LYS A 39 12.00 19.60 -19.02
C LYS A 39 11.06 18.48 -18.59
N ALA A 40 10.83 18.29 -17.28
CA ALA A 40 9.89 17.30 -16.77
C ALA A 40 8.44 17.57 -17.21
N LEU A 41 7.98 18.83 -17.19
CA LEU A 41 6.64 19.23 -17.62
C LEU A 41 6.44 19.16 -19.15
N SER A 42 7.53 19.15 -19.93
CA SER A 42 7.48 18.96 -21.39
C SER A 42 7.20 17.51 -21.80
N LEU A 43 7.34 16.55 -20.88
CA LEU A 43 7.13 15.13 -21.16
C LEU A 43 5.66 14.85 -21.55
N LYS A 44 5.49 13.99 -22.56
CA LYS A 44 4.18 13.46 -22.97
C LYS A 44 3.67 12.43 -21.96
N THR A 45 3.07 12.91 -20.87
CA THR A 45 2.55 12.11 -19.75
C THR A 45 1.37 12.81 -19.07
N ASP A 46 0.52 12.06 -18.38
CA ASP A 46 -0.58 12.63 -17.58
C ASP A 46 -0.10 13.10 -16.21
N ALA A 47 0.97 12.47 -15.70
CA ALA A 47 1.46 12.71 -14.36
C ALA A 47 2.97 12.49 -14.22
N LEU A 48 3.55 13.16 -13.24
CA LEU A 48 4.88 12.92 -12.71
C LEU A 48 4.76 12.30 -11.31
N THR A 49 5.44 11.18 -11.14
CA THR A 49 5.54 10.48 -9.86
C THR A 49 6.79 10.97 -9.16
N VAL A 50 6.63 11.59 -7.99
CA VAL A 50 7.70 12.29 -7.28
C VAL A 50 8.03 11.55 -5.98
N LYS A 51 9.21 11.83 -5.42
CA LYS A 51 9.63 11.25 -4.14
C LYS A 51 8.96 12.01 -2.99
N ILE A 52 8.32 11.29 -2.08
CA ILE A 52 7.77 11.82 -0.83
C ILE A 52 8.52 11.17 0.32
N VAL A 53 9.09 11.99 1.20
CA VAL A 53 9.82 11.55 2.39
C VAL A 53 8.99 11.89 3.62
N MET A 54 8.74 10.89 4.44
CA MET A 54 8.00 11.02 5.70
C MET A 54 8.94 11.44 6.84
N GLU A 55 8.37 11.90 7.96
CA GLU A 55 9.11 12.35 9.14
C GLU A 55 10.07 11.28 9.71
N ASN A 56 9.73 9.99 9.51
CA ASN A 56 10.54 8.85 9.96
C ASN A 56 11.59 8.39 8.93
N GLY A 57 11.84 9.16 7.88
CA GLY A 57 12.76 8.82 6.79
C GLY A 57 12.21 7.86 5.74
N PHE A 58 11.02 7.27 5.95
CA PHE A 58 10.41 6.40 4.95
C PHE A 58 10.07 7.20 3.68
N ALA A 59 10.58 6.75 2.53
CA ALA A 59 10.35 7.42 1.26
C ALA A 59 9.58 6.54 0.26
N PHE A 60 8.57 7.10 -0.39
CA PHE A 60 7.79 6.44 -1.43
C PHE A 60 7.57 7.36 -2.63
N HIS A 61 7.20 6.77 -3.77
CA HIS A 61 6.90 7.53 -4.98
C HIS A 61 5.39 7.59 -5.17
N PHE A 62 4.86 8.79 -5.40
CA PHE A 62 3.43 8.97 -5.66
C PHE A 62 3.18 10.09 -6.69
N PRO A 63 2.13 9.98 -7.52
CA PRO A 63 1.77 11.06 -8.44
C PRO A 63 1.32 12.31 -7.69
N ARG A 64 2.10 13.39 -7.80
CA ARG A 64 1.82 14.67 -7.13
C ARG A 64 1.75 15.85 -8.09
N ILE A 65 2.29 15.69 -9.29
CA ILE A 65 2.17 16.65 -10.38
C ILE A 65 1.41 15.96 -11.49
N PHE A 66 0.28 16.52 -11.93
CA PHE A 66 -0.54 15.90 -12.96
C PHE A 66 -1.29 16.95 -13.78
N ARG A 67 -1.67 16.56 -15.00
CA ARG A 67 -2.44 17.42 -15.90
C ARG A 67 -3.78 17.79 -15.28
N ASN A 68 -4.26 19.00 -15.52
CA ASN A 68 -5.50 19.53 -14.94
C ASN A 68 -6.74 18.66 -15.23
N TYR A 69 -6.76 17.97 -16.38
CA TYR A 69 -7.84 17.03 -16.71
C TYR A 69 -7.86 15.77 -15.82
N VAL A 70 -6.79 15.46 -15.09
CA VAL A 70 -6.73 14.30 -14.20
C VAL A 70 -7.63 14.51 -13.00
N LYS A 71 -8.58 13.59 -12.80
CA LYS A 71 -9.55 13.64 -11.71
C LYS A 71 -9.26 12.57 -10.66
N PHE A 72 -9.52 12.90 -9.41
CA PHE A 72 -9.51 11.94 -8.31
C PHE A 72 -10.71 11.00 -8.41
N ILE A 73 -10.45 9.71 -8.18
CA ILE A 73 -11.46 8.65 -8.17
C ILE A 73 -11.51 7.94 -6.82
N HIS A 74 -12.67 7.31 -6.56
CA HIS A 74 -13.06 6.66 -5.31
C HIS A 74 -13.39 7.62 -4.16
N LYS A 75 -14.48 7.34 -3.42
CA LYS A 75 -14.92 8.22 -2.33
C LYS A 75 -13.91 8.31 -1.18
N VAL A 76 -13.31 7.18 -0.80
CA VAL A 76 -12.20 7.06 0.18
C VAL A 76 -11.06 6.25 -0.41
N HIS A 77 -9.87 6.38 0.18
CA HIS A 77 -8.60 5.90 -0.40
C HIS A 77 -8.52 6.29 -1.87
N ASN A 78 -8.76 7.57 -2.11
CA ASN A 78 -8.86 8.13 -3.44
C ASN A 78 -7.47 8.26 -4.07
N ALA A 79 -7.44 8.28 -5.40
CA ALA A 79 -6.21 8.43 -6.16
C ALA A 79 -6.51 9.19 -7.46
N PRO A 80 -5.53 9.91 -8.03
CA PRO A 80 -5.68 10.50 -9.36
C PRO A 80 -5.82 9.40 -10.41
N LYS A 81 -6.78 9.52 -11.32
CA LYS A 81 -6.99 8.57 -12.43
C LYS A 81 -6.01 8.88 -13.56
N ILE A 82 -4.88 8.18 -13.54
CA ILE A 82 -3.75 8.38 -14.45
C ILE A 82 -3.69 7.24 -15.46
N ARG A 83 -3.41 7.53 -16.74
CA ARG A 83 -3.13 6.52 -17.77
C ARG A 83 -1.63 6.33 -17.95
N HIS A 84 -0.89 7.42 -18.00
CA HIS A 84 0.56 7.42 -18.17
C HIS A 84 1.23 8.30 -17.14
N SER A 85 2.23 7.75 -16.44
CA SER A 85 3.09 8.52 -15.54
C SER A 85 4.57 8.34 -15.91
N LYS A 86 5.38 9.34 -15.57
CA LYS A 86 6.84 9.28 -15.61
C LYS A 86 7.41 9.53 -14.21
N PRO A 87 8.51 8.86 -13.82
CA PRO A 87 9.20 9.19 -12.58
C PRO A 87 9.85 10.57 -12.70
N TYR A 88 9.94 11.27 -11.58
CA TYR A 88 10.61 12.56 -11.45
C TYR A 88 11.23 12.67 -10.06
N ASP A 89 12.27 11.86 -9.83
CA ASP A 89 12.87 11.63 -8.51
C ASP A 89 13.62 12.86 -7.95
N ALA A 90 14.01 13.78 -8.84
CA ALA A 90 14.59 15.07 -8.46
C ALA A 90 13.59 15.97 -7.74
N PHE A 91 12.28 15.78 -7.95
CA PHE A 91 11.24 16.49 -7.22
C PHE A 91 10.97 15.78 -5.90
N VAL A 92 11.31 16.43 -4.80
CA VAL A 92 11.22 15.87 -3.45
C VAL A 92 10.24 16.67 -2.61
N ILE A 93 9.25 15.96 -2.09
CA ILE A 93 8.29 16.49 -1.11
C ILE A 93 8.64 15.91 0.25
N ILE A 94 8.68 16.76 1.26
CA ILE A 94 8.77 16.36 2.67
C ILE A 94 7.37 16.43 3.26
N HIS A 95 6.94 15.36 3.92
CA HIS A 95 5.77 15.35 4.78
C HIS A 95 6.25 15.59 6.22
N ASP A 96 5.96 16.76 6.75
CA ASP A 96 6.40 17.22 8.07
C ASP A 96 5.21 17.70 8.92
N ARG A 97 4.90 16.92 9.96
CA ARG A 97 3.98 17.33 11.02
C ARG A 97 4.77 17.80 12.22
N GLU A 98 4.95 19.11 12.30
CA GLU A 98 5.46 19.77 13.51
C GLU A 98 4.64 19.29 14.72
N HIS A 99 5.32 18.75 15.74
CA HIS A 99 4.76 18.18 16.98
C HIS A 99 3.96 16.87 16.88
N GLY A 100 3.84 16.26 15.71
CA GLY A 100 3.07 15.02 15.53
C GLY A 100 1.58 15.17 15.83
N GLN A 101 0.80 14.09 15.69
CA GLN A 101 -0.62 14.10 16.08
C GLN A 101 -0.76 13.71 17.56
N SER A 102 -1.59 14.44 18.33
CA SER A 102 -1.87 14.05 19.71
C SER A 102 -2.39 12.61 19.78
N LYS A 103 -2.04 11.86 20.84
CA LYS A 103 -2.49 10.46 21.00
C LYS A 103 -4.02 10.34 20.95
N LYS A 104 -4.73 11.33 21.50
CA LYS A 104 -6.20 11.42 21.46
C LYS A 104 -6.71 11.59 20.02
N ALA A 105 -6.18 12.57 19.28
CA ALA A 105 -6.57 12.80 17.88
C ALA A 105 -6.24 11.59 16.99
N THR A 106 -5.12 10.92 17.24
CA THR A 106 -4.74 9.69 16.54
C THR A 106 -5.75 8.57 16.78
N LYS A 107 -6.16 8.37 18.03
CA LYS A 107 -7.17 7.35 18.40
C LYS A 107 -8.54 7.66 17.81
N GLU A 108 -9.01 8.89 17.92
CA GLU A 108 -10.29 9.34 17.33
C GLU A 108 -10.30 9.17 15.81
N ARG A 109 -9.21 9.56 15.14
CA ARG A 109 -9.05 9.38 13.71
C ARG A 109 -9.02 7.91 13.30
N ALA A 110 -8.38 7.05 14.09
CA ALA A 110 -8.39 5.61 13.85
C ALA A 110 -9.81 5.03 13.92
N SER A 111 -10.57 5.38 14.96
CA SER A 111 -11.98 4.98 15.11
C SER A 111 -12.86 5.50 13.97
N GLN A 112 -12.69 6.76 13.58
CA GLN A 112 -13.41 7.36 12.45
C GLN A 112 -13.09 6.64 11.14
N ARG A 113 -11.80 6.38 10.87
CA ARG A 113 -11.36 5.63 9.68
C ARG A 113 -11.95 4.22 9.69
N TYR A 114 -11.97 3.55 10.84
CA TYR A 114 -12.55 2.21 10.97
C TYR A 114 -14.02 2.20 10.54
N ASN A 115 -14.83 3.11 11.09
CA ASN A 115 -16.26 3.19 10.78
C ASN A 115 -16.48 3.57 9.30
N MET A 116 -15.74 4.55 8.79
CA MET A 116 -15.86 5.01 7.41
C MET A 116 -15.50 3.91 6.41
N VAL A 117 -14.36 3.24 6.60
CA VAL A 117 -13.91 2.15 5.73
C VAL A 117 -14.89 0.97 5.80
N SER A 118 -15.30 0.57 7.00
CA SER A 118 -16.26 -0.53 7.18
C SER A 118 -17.57 -0.29 6.44
N ASN A 119 -18.17 0.88 6.64
CA ASN A 119 -19.46 1.23 6.03
C ASN A 119 -19.35 1.36 4.51
N LEU A 120 -18.35 2.08 4.01
CA LEU A 120 -18.22 2.32 2.58
C LEU A 120 -17.85 1.04 1.82
N MET A 121 -16.91 0.24 2.33
CA MET A 121 -16.55 -1.03 1.72
C MET A 121 -17.71 -2.02 1.78
N GLY A 122 -18.48 -2.03 2.88
CA GLY A 122 -19.72 -2.80 3.00
C GLY A 122 -20.75 -2.41 1.93
N ASN A 123 -20.96 -1.11 1.71
CA ASN A 123 -21.89 -0.62 0.69
C ASN A 123 -21.43 -0.96 -0.74
N ILE A 124 -20.12 -0.90 -1.03
CA ILE A 124 -19.60 -1.36 -2.33
C ILE A 124 -19.85 -2.87 -2.49
N LEU A 125 -19.64 -3.67 -1.46
CA LEU A 125 -19.88 -5.12 -1.50
C LEU A 125 -21.36 -5.50 -1.63
N LYS A 126 -22.29 -4.69 -1.12
CA LYS A 126 -23.74 -4.88 -1.36
C LYS A 126 -24.06 -4.80 -2.86
N ARG A 127 -23.39 -3.90 -3.58
CA ARG A 127 -23.58 -3.69 -5.04
C ARG A 127 -22.77 -4.67 -5.89
N ASN A 128 -21.54 -4.97 -5.49
CA ASN A 128 -20.66 -5.91 -6.17
C ASN A 128 -19.85 -6.74 -5.16
N LYS A 129 -20.36 -7.93 -4.86
CA LYS A 129 -19.74 -8.89 -3.94
C LYS A 129 -18.41 -9.47 -4.44
N LYS A 130 -18.09 -9.31 -5.73
CA LYS A 130 -16.87 -9.80 -6.38
C LYS A 130 -15.84 -8.71 -6.61
N SER A 131 -15.98 -7.54 -5.97
CA SER A 131 -14.97 -6.49 -6.08
C SER A 131 -13.75 -6.81 -5.19
N PRO A 132 -12.52 -6.88 -5.74
CA PRO A 132 -11.32 -7.18 -4.94
C PRO A 132 -10.93 -6.06 -3.98
N ARG A 133 -11.21 -4.80 -4.34
CA ARG A 133 -10.80 -3.60 -3.60
C ARG A 133 -11.45 -3.49 -2.21
N PRO A 134 -12.77 -3.62 -2.03
CA PRO A 134 -13.38 -3.65 -0.70
C PRO A 134 -12.88 -4.80 0.17
N HIS A 135 -12.66 -5.97 -0.43
CA HIS A 135 -12.07 -7.10 0.28
C HIS A 135 -10.65 -6.81 0.74
N PHE A 136 -9.84 -6.11 -0.05
CA PHE A 136 -8.49 -5.69 0.35
C PHE A 136 -8.52 -4.77 1.56
N TYR A 137 -9.28 -3.68 1.51
CA TYR A 137 -9.35 -2.69 2.59
C TYR A 137 -9.95 -3.27 3.88
N LEU A 138 -10.98 -4.09 3.78
CA LEU A 138 -11.53 -4.79 4.94
C LEU A 138 -10.54 -5.83 5.50
N GLY A 139 -9.72 -6.44 4.66
CA GLY A 139 -8.62 -7.32 5.08
C GLY A 139 -7.61 -6.57 5.94
N ASN A 140 -7.10 -5.45 5.45
CA ASN A 140 -6.18 -4.58 6.19
C ASN A 140 -6.77 -4.08 7.51
N LEU A 141 -8.03 -3.63 7.49
CA LEU A 141 -8.71 -3.16 8.68
C LEU A 141 -8.83 -4.25 9.75
N ASN A 142 -9.17 -5.48 9.34
CA ASN A 142 -9.23 -6.58 10.29
C ASN A 142 -7.85 -7.01 10.77
N LEU A 143 -6.81 -6.87 9.94
CA LEU A 143 -5.45 -7.16 10.38
C LEU A 143 -4.95 -6.16 11.43
N SER A 144 -5.21 -4.85 11.24
CA SER A 144 -4.81 -3.83 12.22
C SER A 144 -5.49 -4.03 13.57
N GLU A 145 -6.72 -4.53 13.57
CA GLU A 145 -7.48 -4.88 14.78
C GLU A 145 -7.17 -6.29 15.31
N SER A 146 -6.11 -6.95 14.81
CA SER A 146 -5.74 -8.34 15.17
C SER A 146 -6.87 -9.37 14.97
N ASN A 147 -7.88 -9.05 14.17
CA ASN A 147 -8.98 -9.92 13.77
C ASN A 147 -8.54 -10.87 12.63
N PHE A 148 -7.48 -11.65 12.88
CA PHE A 148 -6.79 -12.46 11.86
C PHE A 148 -7.71 -13.38 11.05
N LYS A 149 -8.71 -14.01 11.69
CA LYS A 149 -9.68 -14.88 10.99
C LYS A 149 -10.50 -14.12 9.93
N LYS A 150 -10.94 -12.90 10.25
CA LYS A 150 -11.68 -12.03 9.33
C LYS A 150 -10.73 -11.49 8.25
N ALA A 151 -9.51 -11.09 8.63
CA ALA A 151 -8.48 -10.65 7.68
C ALA A 151 -8.22 -11.72 6.61
N ILE A 152 -8.01 -12.98 7.01
CA ILE A 152 -7.84 -14.12 6.10
C ILE A 152 -9.02 -14.25 5.12
N LYS A 153 -10.27 -14.19 5.63
CA LYS A 153 -11.47 -14.29 4.79
C LYS A 153 -11.51 -13.19 3.72
N HIS A 154 -11.19 -11.97 4.10
CA HIS A 154 -11.23 -10.81 3.21
C HIS A 154 -10.07 -10.84 2.20
N PHE A 155 -8.84 -11.08 2.62
CA PHE A 155 -7.71 -11.17 1.71
C PHE A 155 -7.83 -12.33 0.71
N LYS A 156 -8.31 -13.51 1.13
CA LYS A 156 -8.56 -14.62 0.18
C LYS A 156 -9.55 -14.23 -0.92
N LYS A 157 -10.61 -13.48 -0.58
CA LYS A 157 -11.56 -12.96 -1.57
C LYS A 157 -10.94 -11.88 -2.45
N SER A 158 -10.10 -11.02 -1.88
CA SER A 158 -9.36 -10.01 -2.64
C SER A 158 -8.46 -10.67 -3.69
N ALA A 159 -7.64 -11.65 -3.28
CA ALA A 159 -6.81 -12.44 -4.18
C ALA A 159 -7.61 -13.18 -5.25
N LYS A 160 -8.74 -13.78 -4.88
CA LYS A 160 -9.64 -14.51 -5.80
C LYS A 160 -10.19 -13.61 -6.91
N TYR A 161 -10.55 -12.37 -6.59
CA TYR A 161 -11.21 -11.47 -7.52
C TYR A 161 -10.26 -10.47 -8.20
N SER A 162 -9.01 -10.39 -7.77
CA SER A 162 -8.01 -9.54 -8.38
C SER A 162 -7.46 -10.20 -9.65
N THR A 163 -7.26 -9.42 -10.70
CA THR A 163 -6.45 -9.81 -11.87
C THR A 163 -4.98 -9.41 -11.68
N GLU A 164 -4.72 -8.36 -10.90
CA GLU A 164 -3.40 -7.77 -10.70
C GLU A 164 -2.48 -8.68 -9.88
N PRO A 165 -1.30 -9.06 -10.40
CA PRO A 165 -0.33 -9.90 -9.69
C PRO A 165 0.14 -9.29 -8.36
N VAL A 166 0.39 -7.99 -8.32
CA VAL A 166 0.82 -7.26 -7.10
C VAL A 166 -0.23 -7.36 -6.00
N ALA A 167 -1.51 -7.16 -6.34
CA ALA A 167 -2.59 -7.24 -5.37
C ALA A 167 -2.84 -8.68 -4.89
N LYS A 168 -2.64 -9.68 -5.77
CA LYS A 168 -2.65 -11.10 -5.39
C LYS A 168 -1.52 -11.42 -4.43
N TRP A 169 -0.28 -11.01 -4.73
CA TRP A 169 0.88 -11.20 -3.86
C TRP A 169 0.60 -10.61 -2.48
N PHE A 170 0.19 -9.35 -2.42
CA PHE A 170 -0.06 -8.66 -1.15
C PHE A 170 -1.15 -9.36 -0.33
N SER A 171 -2.25 -9.74 -0.98
CA SER A 171 -3.34 -10.44 -0.32
C SER A 171 -2.89 -11.79 0.25
N TRP A 172 -2.16 -12.59 -0.52
CA TRP A 172 -1.67 -13.89 -0.07
C TRP A 172 -0.59 -13.78 1.01
N PHE A 173 0.29 -12.79 0.90
CA PHE A 173 1.29 -12.48 1.92
C PHE A 173 0.64 -12.17 3.27
N HIS A 174 -0.42 -11.35 3.28
CA HIS A 174 -1.14 -11.02 4.51
C HIS A 174 -2.02 -12.18 5.03
N VAL A 175 -2.49 -13.07 4.15
CA VAL A 175 -3.08 -14.35 4.58
C VAL A 175 -2.04 -15.20 5.30
N GLY A 176 -0.80 -15.26 4.80
CA GLY A 176 0.31 -15.97 5.42
C GLY A 176 0.65 -15.43 6.80
N ILE A 177 0.88 -14.11 6.91
CA ILE A 177 1.10 -13.43 8.20
C ILE A 177 -0.02 -13.74 9.18
N SER A 178 -1.27 -13.59 8.74
CA SER A 178 -2.43 -13.84 9.59
C SER A 178 -2.51 -15.29 10.07
N TYR A 179 -2.09 -16.27 9.26
CA TYR A 179 -2.02 -17.67 9.66
C TYR A 179 -0.91 -17.94 10.68
N ASN A 180 0.28 -17.34 10.51
CA ASN A 180 1.35 -17.42 11.51
C ASN A 180 0.88 -16.83 12.86
N LYS A 181 0.22 -15.67 12.86
CA LYS A 181 -0.29 -15.02 14.08
C LYS A 181 -1.36 -15.82 14.83
N ILE A 182 -2.01 -16.81 14.19
CA ILE A 182 -2.94 -17.73 14.85
C ILE A 182 -2.39 -19.14 14.99
N ASN A 183 -1.06 -19.28 14.99
CA ASN A 183 -0.32 -20.53 15.13
C ASN A 183 -0.74 -21.63 14.14
N LYS A 184 -0.86 -21.26 12.85
CA LYS A 184 -1.19 -22.19 11.75
C LYS A 184 -0.10 -22.17 10.67
N PRO A 185 1.14 -22.52 11.00
CA PRO A 185 2.30 -22.29 10.13
C PRO A 185 2.24 -23.07 8.80
N TYR A 186 1.68 -24.27 8.77
CA TYR A 186 1.47 -25.00 7.50
C TYR A 186 0.55 -24.24 6.53
N ARG A 187 -0.53 -23.63 7.04
CA ARG A 187 -1.44 -22.81 6.21
C ARG A 187 -0.78 -21.49 5.80
N ALA A 188 0.09 -20.94 6.65
CA ALA A 188 0.86 -19.76 6.35
C ALA A 188 1.84 -20.00 5.20
N MET A 189 2.64 -21.07 5.30
CA MET A 189 3.55 -21.52 4.24
C MET A 189 2.82 -21.69 2.90
N ARG A 190 1.64 -22.34 2.88
CA ARG A 190 0.84 -22.46 1.65
C ARG A 190 0.40 -21.12 1.09
N ALA A 191 0.09 -20.14 1.95
CA ALA A 191 -0.29 -18.81 1.51
C ALA A 191 0.91 -18.02 0.98
N PHE A 192 2.08 -18.14 1.60
CA PHE A 192 3.31 -17.53 1.07
C PHE A 192 3.71 -18.12 -0.27
N LEU A 193 3.52 -19.43 -0.49
CA LEU A 193 3.70 -20.04 -1.81
C LEU A 193 2.78 -19.42 -2.87
N GLN A 194 1.53 -19.10 -2.52
CA GLN A 194 0.62 -18.39 -3.43
C GLN A 194 1.05 -16.94 -3.67
N ALA A 195 1.69 -16.30 -2.69
CA ALA A 195 2.27 -14.98 -2.88
C ALA A 195 3.45 -15.07 -3.86
N GLU A 196 4.40 -15.97 -3.63
CA GLU A 196 5.57 -16.21 -4.50
C GLU A 196 5.16 -16.51 -5.95
N GLN A 197 4.11 -17.31 -6.15
CA GLN A 197 3.56 -17.56 -7.49
C GLN A 197 3.00 -16.31 -8.18
N ALA A 198 2.45 -15.37 -7.40
CA ALA A 198 1.89 -14.13 -7.93
C ALA A 198 2.98 -13.09 -8.24
N GLN A 199 4.01 -12.99 -7.40
CA GLN A 199 5.21 -12.20 -7.66
C GLN A 199 6.45 -12.92 -7.09
N PRO A 200 7.26 -13.53 -7.96
CA PRO A 200 8.42 -14.30 -7.51
C PRO A 200 9.60 -13.39 -7.12
N ASN A 201 10.59 -14.01 -6.48
CA ASN A 201 11.87 -13.42 -6.11
C ASN A 201 11.73 -12.23 -5.16
N ARG A 202 10.85 -12.38 -4.17
CA ARG A 202 10.70 -11.43 -3.06
C ARG A 202 11.28 -11.99 -1.78
N TRP A 203 12.38 -11.41 -1.32
CA TRP A 203 13.06 -11.76 -0.08
C TRP A 203 12.10 -11.76 1.11
N GLU A 204 11.09 -10.88 1.11
CA GLU A 204 10.08 -10.80 2.17
C GLU A 204 9.27 -12.09 2.26
N THR A 205 8.95 -12.67 1.10
CA THR A 205 8.18 -13.92 1.02
C THR A 205 9.05 -15.08 1.50
N ALA A 206 10.32 -15.12 1.10
CA ALA A 206 11.29 -16.10 1.57
C ALA A 206 11.47 -16.04 3.11
N LYS A 207 11.67 -14.84 3.68
CA LYS A 207 11.79 -14.65 5.15
C LYS A 207 10.57 -15.23 5.88
N MET A 208 9.36 -14.90 5.42
CA MET A 208 8.13 -15.35 6.05
C MET A 208 7.88 -16.86 5.89
N MET A 209 8.32 -17.46 4.78
CA MET A 209 8.34 -18.93 4.63
C MET A 209 9.30 -19.57 5.63
N GLY A 210 10.49 -18.99 5.82
CA GLY A 210 11.47 -19.43 6.82
C GLY A 210 10.87 -19.45 8.23
N ILE A 211 10.21 -18.36 8.64
CA ILE A 211 9.48 -18.26 9.92
C ILE A 211 8.42 -19.37 10.03
N SER A 212 7.63 -19.60 8.98
CA SER A 212 6.63 -20.67 8.99
C SER A 212 7.26 -22.06 9.11
N PHE A 213 8.40 -22.33 8.46
CA PHE A 213 9.11 -23.60 8.59
C PHE A 213 9.72 -23.79 9.98
N ALA A 214 10.29 -22.74 10.57
CA ALA A 214 10.81 -22.77 11.93
C ALA A 214 9.69 -23.11 12.93
N ALA A 215 8.52 -22.46 12.80
CA ALA A 215 7.35 -22.76 13.62
C ALA A 215 6.75 -24.16 13.40
N MET A 216 7.17 -24.88 12.35
CA MET A 216 6.81 -26.29 12.10
C MET A 216 7.89 -27.26 12.59
N ASP A 217 8.92 -26.78 13.30
CA ASP A 217 10.09 -27.57 13.70
C ASP A 217 10.82 -28.21 12.49
N ARG A 218 10.94 -27.43 11.40
CA ARG A 218 11.65 -27.81 10.18
C ARG A 218 12.86 -26.91 9.95
N PRO A 219 13.94 -27.06 10.75
CA PRO A 219 15.07 -26.13 10.75
C PRO A 219 15.82 -26.11 9.42
N ILE A 220 15.97 -27.24 8.73
CA ILE A 220 16.68 -27.31 7.43
C ILE A 220 15.96 -26.48 6.36
N ASP A 221 14.63 -26.63 6.27
CA ASP A 221 13.83 -25.84 5.33
C ASP A 221 13.79 -24.37 5.72
N ALA A 222 13.70 -24.07 7.02
CA ALA A 222 13.73 -22.71 7.54
C ALA A 222 15.04 -22.01 7.13
N LEU A 223 16.19 -22.65 7.37
CA LEU A 223 17.51 -22.14 7.01
C LEU A 223 17.65 -21.88 5.51
N ARG A 224 17.14 -22.76 4.65
CA ARG A 224 17.13 -22.53 3.20
C ARG A 224 16.38 -21.25 2.85
N HIS A 225 15.18 -21.07 3.40
CA HIS A 225 14.35 -19.89 3.13
C HIS A 225 14.90 -18.61 3.76
N PHE A 226 15.53 -18.69 4.92
CA PHE A 226 16.26 -17.57 5.50
C PHE A 226 17.44 -17.17 4.63
N ASN A 227 18.24 -18.12 4.16
CA ASN A 227 19.33 -17.86 3.22
C ASN A 227 18.82 -17.19 1.92
N ASP A 228 17.69 -17.68 1.38
CA ASP A 228 17.05 -17.06 0.22
C ASP A 228 16.57 -15.63 0.49
N SER A 229 16.19 -15.30 1.72
CA SER A 229 15.81 -13.94 2.10
C SER A 229 16.99 -12.94 2.13
N PHE A 230 18.23 -13.42 2.05
CA PHE A 230 19.39 -12.55 1.86
C PHE A 230 19.62 -12.16 0.38
N LYS A 231 18.91 -12.76 -0.57
CA LYS A 231 18.99 -12.38 -1.99
C LYS A 231 18.30 -11.03 -2.25
N ILE A 232 18.82 -10.29 -3.22
CA ILE A 232 18.20 -9.04 -3.68
C ILE A 232 16.94 -9.39 -4.47
N ASN A 233 15.89 -8.58 -4.34
CA ASN A 233 14.66 -8.76 -5.10
C ASN A 233 14.93 -8.57 -6.61
N THR A 234 14.82 -9.64 -7.39
CA THR A 234 15.00 -9.61 -8.84
C THR A 234 13.65 -9.69 -9.54
N GLY A 235 13.01 -8.54 -9.74
CA GLY A 235 11.69 -8.45 -10.38
C GLY A 235 11.18 -7.01 -10.57
N LYS A 236 10.11 -6.85 -11.35
CA LYS A 236 9.39 -5.57 -11.50
C LYS A 236 8.30 -5.47 -10.43
N PHE A 237 8.58 -4.71 -9.37
CA PHE A 237 7.65 -4.51 -8.25
C PHE A 237 7.03 -3.12 -8.30
N SER A 238 5.70 -3.03 -8.27
CA SER A 238 4.98 -1.75 -8.15
C SER A 238 4.87 -1.28 -6.71
N LEU A 239 5.11 -2.15 -5.73
CA LEU A 239 5.26 -1.83 -4.32
C LEU A 239 6.74 -2.00 -3.96
N LYS A 240 7.34 -0.97 -3.35
CA LYS A 240 8.72 -1.07 -2.86
C LYS A 240 8.83 -2.30 -1.95
N PRO A 241 9.97 -3.02 -2.00
CA PRO A 241 10.27 -4.02 -1.01
C PRO A 241 10.09 -3.45 0.40
N ILE A 242 9.64 -4.28 1.34
CA ILE A 242 9.69 -3.90 2.76
C ILE A 242 11.14 -3.50 3.05
N GLU A 243 11.36 -2.59 4.00
CA GLU A 243 12.73 -2.28 4.40
C GLU A 243 13.37 -3.53 5.01
N ARG A 244 14.57 -3.85 4.56
CA ARG A 244 15.25 -5.06 4.98
C ARG A 244 16.01 -4.81 6.28
N ASN A 245 15.47 -5.31 7.38
CA ASN A 245 16.17 -5.37 8.66
C ASN A 245 16.74 -6.79 8.86
N ASP A 246 18.03 -6.94 8.61
CA ASP A 246 18.74 -8.21 8.73
C ASP A 246 18.97 -8.61 10.19
N ALA A 247 19.00 -7.64 11.13
CA ALA A 247 19.23 -7.90 12.54
C ALA A 247 18.10 -8.76 13.16
N GLU A 248 16.85 -8.49 12.79
CA GLU A 248 15.66 -9.21 13.27
C GLU A 248 15.32 -10.44 12.41
N THR A 249 16.26 -10.99 11.64
CA THR A 249 15.96 -12.17 10.79
C THR A 249 15.99 -13.46 11.57
N TRP A 250 16.71 -13.47 12.70
CA TRP A 250 16.88 -14.64 13.56
C TRP A 250 16.13 -14.55 14.90
N ASP A 251 15.50 -13.41 15.17
CA ASP A 251 14.64 -13.20 16.33
C ASP A 251 13.20 -13.58 15.96
N PHE A 252 12.75 -14.76 16.39
CA PHE A 252 11.39 -15.26 16.17
C PHE A 252 10.67 -15.64 17.47
#